data_AF-A0A060SED4-F1
#
_entry.id   AF-A0A060SED4-F1
#
_cell.length_a   1.000
_cell.length_b   1.000
_cell.length_c   1.000
_cell.angle_alpha   90.00
_cell.angle_beta   90.00
_cell.angle_gamma   90.00
#
_symmetry.space_group_name_H-M   'P 1'
#
loop_
_entity.id
_entity.type
_entity.pdbx_description
1 polymer ?
#
loop_
_entity_poly.entity_id
_entity_poly.type
_entity_poly.pdbx_seq_one_letter_code
_entity_poly.pdbx_strand_id
1 'polypeptide(L)'
;MLTTPLLKVPLLAAHAVYTYRGMTPPRRPPLPDEQKRFAIPDYMTRTTTLQMAVTAVAKWALCGVAIAEAAVILALYAPSPASTRVLDILLPNTPATHAASIGLTSMSAAACLLGITGGAVRVWCHRTLGKFFTWQMAVQSDHQLVTTGPYAIVRHPSYTGWVLMFAGNFALLLSKGSYFVEAGCWRTRTGQVVASAILAYLASVTVSLLSRMAKEDAVLRREFGSQWEEWAKRTPYRLIPYVY
;
A
#
# COMPACT_ATOMS: atom_id res chain seq x y z
N MET A 1 10.08 -4.94 25.02
CA MET A 1 10.67 -4.33 23.82
C MET A 1 11.81 -5.23 23.38
N LEU A 2 11.99 -5.44 22.07
CA LEU A 2 13.14 -6.19 21.58
C LEU A 2 14.41 -5.40 21.87
N THR A 3 15.49 -6.08 22.25
CA THR A 3 16.77 -5.51 22.72
C THR A 3 17.55 -4.69 21.68
N THR A 4 17.03 -4.58 20.46
CA THR A 4 17.71 -3.95 19.31
C THR A 4 16.77 -3.00 18.55
N PRO A 5 16.44 -1.83 19.13
CA PRO A 5 15.55 -0.83 18.53
C PRO A 5 16.03 -0.35 17.14
N LEU A 6 17.35 -0.35 16.91
CA LEU A 6 17.96 -0.04 15.61
C LEU A 6 17.56 -1.00 14.48
N LEU A 7 17.18 -2.25 14.77
CA LEU A 7 16.69 -3.19 13.74
C LEU A 7 15.35 -2.75 13.13
N LYS A 8 14.61 -1.85 13.80
CA LYS A 8 13.38 -1.28 13.25
C LYS A 8 13.66 -0.34 12.08
N VAL A 9 14.81 0.34 12.05
CA VAL A 9 15.17 1.30 11.01
C VAL A 9 15.17 0.67 9.61
N PRO A 10 15.90 -0.43 9.33
CA PRO A 10 15.84 -1.07 8.02
C PRO A 10 14.45 -1.64 7.69
N LEU A 11 13.68 -2.10 8.67
CA LEU A 11 12.29 -2.55 8.47
C LEU A 11 11.38 -1.40 8.03
N LEU A 12 11.46 -0.23 8.69
CA LEU A 12 10.70 0.96 8.34
C LEU A 12 11.10 1.51 6.97
N ALA A 13 12.40 1.52 6.66
CA ALA A 13 12.90 1.93 5.35
C ALA A 13 12.37 1.01 4.24
N ALA A 14 12.45 -0.31 4.43
CA ALA A 14 11.90 -1.28 3.49
C ALA A 14 10.37 -1.13 3.34
N HIS A 15 9.64 -0.96 4.46
CA HIS A 15 8.20 -0.73 4.47
C HIS A 15 7.81 0.53 3.69
N ALA A 16 8.53 1.64 3.88
CA ALA A 16 8.31 2.88 3.13
C ALA A 16 8.58 2.70 1.63
N VAL A 17 9.68 2.05 1.26
CA VAL A 17 10.02 1.78 -0.15
C VAL A 17 8.96 0.92 -0.83
N TYR A 18 8.51 -0.16 -0.18
CA TYR A 18 7.50 -1.05 -0.74
C TYR A 18 6.10 -0.44 -0.74
N THR A 19 5.76 0.39 0.25
CA THR A 19 4.53 1.20 0.22
C THR A 19 4.55 2.18 -0.94
N TYR A 20 5.65 2.92 -1.12
CA TYR A 20 5.81 3.87 -2.22
C TYR A 20 5.68 3.19 -3.58
N ARG A 21 6.47 2.13 -3.80
CA ARG A 21 6.47 1.40 -5.08
C ARG A 21 5.15 0.67 -5.32
N GLY A 22 4.57 0.05 -4.30
CA GLY A 22 3.28 -0.64 -4.41
C GLY A 22 2.11 0.29 -4.77
N MET A 23 2.14 1.53 -4.30
CA MET A 23 1.15 2.57 -4.62
C MET A 23 1.48 3.39 -5.89
N THR A 24 2.65 3.18 -6.51
CA THR A 24 3.08 3.91 -7.71
C THR A 24 3.11 2.96 -8.91
N PRO A 25 2.09 2.99 -9.79
CA PRO A 25 2.06 2.15 -10.99
C PRO A 25 3.20 2.55 -11.96
N PRO A 26 3.63 1.63 -12.83
CA PRO A 26 4.73 1.88 -13.78
C PRO A 26 4.37 2.81 -14.95
N ARG A 27 3.08 3.06 -15.24
CA ARG A 27 2.63 3.91 -16.37
C ARG A 27 1.64 5.01 -15.97
N ARG A 28 1.62 6.06 -16.81
CA ARG A 28 0.58 7.10 -16.86
C ARG A 28 -0.78 6.47 -17.20
N PRO A 29 -1.91 7.11 -16.84
CA PRO A 29 -3.25 6.61 -17.19
C PRO A 29 -3.36 6.31 -18.70
N PRO A 30 -4.11 5.27 -19.11
CA PRO A 30 -4.34 4.96 -20.53
C PRO A 30 -4.95 6.15 -21.28
N LEU A 31 -4.75 6.21 -22.60
CA LEU A 31 -5.21 7.34 -23.41
C LEU A 31 -6.76 7.45 -23.39
N PRO A 32 -7.35 8.65 -23.55
CA PRO A 32 -8.81 8.84 -23.46
C PRO A 32 -9.63 7.93 -24.39
N ASP A 33 -9.09 7.58 -25.56
CA ASP A 33 -9.78 6.72 -26.54
C ASP A 33 -9.73 5.22 -26.15
N GLU A 34 -8.69 4.79 -25.43
CA GLU A 34 -8.62 3.46 -24.82
C GLU A 34 -9.58 3.34 -23.61
N GLN A 35 -9.76 4.44 -22.86
CA GLN A 35 -10.73 4.51 -21.77
C GLN A 35 -12.17 4.38 -22.30
N LYS A 36 -12.52 5.04 -23.42
CA LYS A 36 -13.88 5.03 -23.97
C LYS A 36 -14.32 3.66 -24.50
N ARG A 37 -13.40 2.85 -25.04
CA ARG A 37 -13.71 1.57 -25.69
C ARG A 37 -14.17 0.48 -24.71
N PHE A 38 -13.69 0.54 -23.46
CA PHE A 38 -13.95 -0.48 -22.44
C PHE A 38 -14.29 0.08 -21.05
N ALA A 39 -14.68 1.35 -20.95
CA ALA A 39 -15.12 1.93 -19.68
C ALA A 39 -16.35 1.20 -19.15
N ILE A 40 -16.13 0.24 -18.24
CA ILE A 40 -17.17 -0.11 -17.29
C ILE A 40 -17.39 1.15 -16.45
N PRO A 41 -18.64 1.66 -16.33
CA PRO A 41 -18.95 2.73 -15.41
C PRO A 41 -18.62 2.24 -14.00
N ASP A 42 -17.49 2.70 -13.48
CA ASP A 42 -17.08 2.47 -12.12
C ASP A 42 -16.67 3.79 -11.49
N TYR A 43 -16.82 3.88 -10.17
CA TYR A 43 -16.56 5.09 -9.39
C TYR A 43 -15.13 5.61 -9.63
N MET A 44 -14.15 4.72 -9.79
CA MET A 44 -12.75 5.09 -10.03
C MET A 44 -12.48 5.70 -11.43
N THR A 45 -13.37 5.45 -12.39
CA THR A 45 -13.21 5.94 -13.77
C THR A 45 -13.68 7.39 -13.91
N ARG A 46 -14.55 7.89 -13.03
CA ARG A 46 -15.14 9.25 -13.13
C ARG A 46 -14.35 10.36 -12.40
N THR A 47 -13.46 10.02 -11.47
CA THR A 47 -12.75 11.00 -10.61
C THR A 47 -11.22 10.81 -10.61
N THR A 48 -10.66 10.38 -11.74
CA THR A 48 -9.31 9.82 -11.81
C THR A 48 -8.22 10.79 -11.32
N THR A 49 -8.27 12.07 -11.68
CA THR A 49 -7.23 13.04 -11.26
C THR A 49 -7.27 13.32 -9.75
N LEU A 50 -8.47 13.54 -9.20
CA LEU A 50 -8.65 13.77 -7.77
C LEU A 50 -8.23 12.52 -6.98
N GLN A 51 -8.66 11.35 -7.42
CA GLN A 51 -8.30 10.09 -6.78
C GLN A 51 -6.78 9.83 -6.83
N MET A 52 -6.12 10.12 -7.96
CA MET A 52 -4.67 10.02 -8.08
C MET A 52 -3.95 10.99 -7.13
N ALA A 53 -4.44 12.22 -7.00
CA ALA A 53 -3.91 13.20 -6.07
C ALA A 53 -4.07 12.75 -4.61
N VAL A 54 -5.27 12.31 -4.22
CA VAL A 54 -5.54 11.80 -2.87
C VAL A 54 -4.70 10.55 -2.56
N THR A 55 -4.54 9.64 -3.53
CA THR A 55 -3.64 8.48 -3.41
C THR A 55 -2.19 8.90 -3.21
N ALA A 56 -1.74 9.91 -3.94
CA ALA A 56 -0.39 10.44 -3.79
C ALA A 56 -0.18 11.05 -2.40
N VAL A 57 -1.14 11.84 -1.91
CA VAL A 57 -1.11 12.40 -0.55
C VAL A 57 -1.07 11.29 0.51
N ALA A 58 -1.96 10.31 0.42
CA ALA A 58 -1.99 9.17 1.34
C ALA A 58 -0.66 8.39 1.33
N LYS A 59 -0.11 8.12 0.14
CA LYS A 59 1.18 7.44 -0.03
C LYS A 59 2.32 8.20 0.66
N TRP A 60 2.43 9.50 0.41
CA TRP A 60 3.49 10.33 1.00
C TRP A 60 3.32 10.47 2.51
N ALA A 61 2.10 10.58 3.02
CA ALA A 61 1.83 10.59 4.45
C ALA A 61 2.28 9.29 5.13
N LEU A 62 1.91 8.13 4.57
CA LEU A 62 2.30 6.81 5.11
C LEU A 62 3.83 6.62 5.09
N CYS A 63 4.48 6.94 3.98
CA CYS A 63 5.95 6.87 3.88
C CYS A 63 6.62 7.86 4.84
N GLY A 64 6.08 9.07 4.95
CA GLY A 64 6.58 10.12 5.83
C GLY A 64 6.54 9.71 7.30
N VAL A 65 5.45 9.07 7.76
CA VAL A 65 5.35 8.53 9.13
C VAL A 65 6.44 7.47 9.39
N ALA A 66 6.64 6.53 8.47
CA ALA A 66 7.68 5.49 8.63
C ALA A 66 9.11 6.08 8.61
N ILE A 67 9.36 7.07 7.76
CA ILE A 67 10.66 7.76 7.69
C ILE A 67 10.91 8.62 8.93
N ALA A 68 9.90 9.35 9.42
CA ALA A 68 9.98 10.13 10.65
C ALA A 68 10.29 9.22 11.85
N GLU A 69 9.64 8.06 11.93
CA GLU A 69 9.93 7.08 12.97
C GLU A 69 11.37 6.56 12.91
N ALA A 70 11.85 6.23 11.71
CA ALA A 70 13.23 5.80 11.51
C ALA A 70 14.23 6.90 11.92
N ALA A 71 13.94 8.15 11.57
CA ALA A 71 14.76 9.31 11.93
C ALA A 71 14.79 9.54 13.46
N VAL A 72 13.64 9.43 14.12
CA VAL A 72 13.55 9.51 15.60
C VAL A 72 14.37 8.41 16.26
N ILE A 73 14.25 7.16 15.81
CA ILE A 73 15.04 6.05 16.38
C ILE A 73 16.53 6.30 16.17
N LEU A 74 16.97 6.72 14.99
CA LEU A 74 18.37 7.06 14.77
C LEU A 74 18.82 8.21 15.67
N ALA A 75 18.01 9.25 15.83
CA ALA A 75 18.35 10.40 16.66
C ALA A 75 18.44 10.06 18.17
N LEU A 76 17.60 9.15 18.66
CA LEU A 76 17.63 8.67 20.05
C LEU A 76 18.87 7.82 20.36
N TYR A 77 19.33 7.00 19.40
CA TYR A 77 20.41 6.02 19.61
C TYR A 77 21.76 6.43 19.02
N ALA A 78 21.83 7.52 18.26
CA ALA A 78 23.07 8.15 17.78
C ALA A 78 23.07 9.66 18.11
N PRO A 79 23.43 10.04 19.35
CA PRO A 79 23.39 11.44 19.79
C PRO A 79 24.35 12.32 19.00
N SER A 80 23.85 13.43 18.46
CA SER A 80 24.62 14.45 17.75
C SER A 80 23.85 15.78 17.77
N PRO A 81 24.48 16.93 17.46
CA PRO A 81 23.76 18.20 17.32
C PRO A 81 22.64 18.16 16.28
N ALA A 82 22.79 17.32 15.24
CA ALA A 82 21.73 17.08 14.26
C ALA A 82 20.58 16.26 14.87
N SER A 83 20.88 15.27 15.70
CA SER A 83 19.89 14.42 16.39
C SER A 83 18.98 15.24 17.30
N THR A 84 19.53 16.21 18.03
CA THR A 84 18.74 17.13 18.86
C THR A 84 17.74 17.92 18.00
N ARG A 85 18.19 18.50 16.88
CA ARG A 85 17.28 19.23 15.95
C ARG A 85 16.18 18.34 15.38
N VAL A 86 16.50 17.08 15.05
CA VAL A 86 15.51 16.11 14.56
C VAL A 86 14.46 15.83 15.63
N LEU A 87 14.88 15.61 16.87
CA LEU A 87 13.97 15.38 17.99
C LEU A 87 13.12 16.61 18.30
N ASP A 88 13.68 17.82 18.27
CA ASP A 88 12.93 19.06 18.50
C ASP A 88 11.85 19.29 17.44
N ILE A 89 12.11 18.92 16.18
CA ILE A 89 11.15 19.06 15.07
C ILE A 89 10.08 17.97 15.12
N LEU A 90 10.46 16.71 15.35
CA LEU A 90 9.56 15.56 15.23
C LEU A 90 8.84 15.23 16.55
N LEU A 91 9.41 15.61 17.70
CA LEU A 91 8.89 15.36 19.05
C LEU A 91 8.79 16.64 19.90
N PRO A 92 8.29 17.78 19.38
CA PRO A 92 8.38 19.10 20.04
C PRO A 92 7.72 19.15 21.43
N ASN A 93 6.67 18.34 21.64
CA ASN A 93 5.89 18.31 22.87
C ASN A 93 5.75 16.88 23.42
N THR A 94 6.69 15.99 23.10
CA THR A 94 6.61 14.58 23.50
C THR A 94 7.46 14.36 24.77
N PRO A 95 6.88 13.85 25.87
CA PRO A 95 7.64 13.52 27.06
C PRO A 95 8.75 12.50 26.77
N ALA A 96 9.90 12.61 27.45
CA ALA A 96 11.04 11.71 27.24
C ALA A 96 10.69 10.22 27.42
N THR A 97 9.74 9.91 28.31
CA THR A 97 9.22 8.55 28.51
C THR A 97 8.50 7.99 27.28
N HIS A 98 7.76 8.82 26.55
CA HIS A 98 7.12 8.47 25.28
C HIS A 98 8.13 8.45 24.12
N ALA A 99 9.12 9.34 24.12
CA ALA A 99 10.19 9.25 23.13
C ALA A 99 10.96 7.92 23.26
N ALA A 100 11.29 7.52 24.49
CA ALA A 100 11.98 6.27 24.77
C ALA A 100 11.14 5.01 24.47
N SER A 101 9.81 5.12 24.39
CA SER A 101 8.94 3.97 24.05
C SER A 101 8.87 3.71 22.54
N ILE A 102 9.35 4.63 21.70
CA ILE A 102 9.47 4.43 20.25
C ILE A 102 10.56 3.40 20.00
N GLY A 103 10.16 2.21 19.55
CA GLY A 103 11.08 1.09 19.40
C GLY A 103 10.43 -0.14 18.78
N LEU A 104 11.24 -1.19 18.57
CA LEU A 104 10.77 -2.41 17.93
C LEU A 104 9.88 -3.22 18.88
N THR A 105 8.61 -3.37 18.49
CA THR A 105 7.63 -4.26 19.13
C THR A 105 7.21 -5.36 18.17
N SER A 106 6.75 -6.51 18.68
CA SER A 106 6.27 -7.61 17.83
C SER A 106 5.15 -7.18 16.88
N MET A 107 4.26 -6.29 17.34
CA MET A 107 3.20 -5.71 16.51
C MET A 107 3.78 -4.84 15.39
N SER A 108 4.71 -3.92 15.69
CA SER A 108 5.32 -3.08 14.67
C SER A 108 6.16 -3.86 13.66
N ALA A 109 6.83 -4.94 14.12
CA ALA A 109 7.58 -5.83 13.25
C ALA A 109 6.63 -6.59 12.30
N ALA A 110 5.57 -7.19 12.84
CA ALA A 110 4.55 -7.86 12.05
C ALA A 110 3.88 -6.90 11.05
N ALA A 111 3.57 -5.67 11.47
CA ALA A 111 3.01 -4.63 10.62
C ALA A 111 3.93 -4.26 9.45
N CYS A 112 5.23 -4.06 9.72
CA CYS A 112 6.22 -3.80 8.67
C CYS A 112 6.35 -4.99 7.71
N LEU A 113 6.45 -6.22 8.23
CA LEU A 113 6.57 -7.43 7.39
C LEU A 113 5.33 -7.63 6.51
N LEU A 114 4.14 -7.38 7.05
CA LEU A 114 2.89 -7.44 6.30
C LEU A 114 2.85 -6.39 5.18
N GLY A 115 3.26 -5.16 5.51
CA GLY A 115 3.36 -4.04 4.57
C GLY A 115 4.36 -4.29 3.44
N ILE A 116 5.56 -4.75 3.79
CA ILE A 116 6.63 -5.15 2.88
C ILE A 116 6.16 -6.27 1.95
N THR A 117 5.53 -7.31 2.50
CA THR A 117 5.04 -8.45 1.71
C THR A 117 3.98 -7.99 0.71
N GLY A 118 2.99 -7.20 1.16
CA GLY A 118 1.96 -6.66 0.28
C GLY A 118 2.52 -5.77 -0.83
N GLY A 119 3.44 -4.87 -0.50
CA GLY A 119 4.10 -4.01 -1.47
C GLY A 119 5.01 -4.79 -2.43
N ALA A 120 5.70 -5.84 -1.98
CA ALA A 120 6.51 -6.70 -2.84
C ALA A 120 5.65 -7.47 -3.85
N VAL A 121 4.51 -8.02 -3.42
CA VAL A 121 3.53 -8.65 -4.32
C VAL A 121 3.03 -7.66 -5.35
N ARG A 122 2.70 -6.42 -4.93
CA ARG A 122 2.30 -5.34 -5.86
C ARG A 122 3.37 -5.04 -6.91
N VAL A 123 4.63 -4.89 -6.48
CA VAL A 123 5.76 -4.64 -7.38
C VAL A 123 5.98 -5.81 -8.33
N TRP A 124 5.81 -7.05 -7.88
CA TRP A 124 5.88 -8.23 -8.74
C TRP A 124 4.76 -8.23 -9.80
N CYS A 125 3.54 -7.86 -9.42
CA CYS A 125 2.42 -7.70 -10.36
C CYS A 125 2.70 -6.58 -11.38
N HIS A 126 3.23 -5.43 -10.94
CA HIS A 126 3.61 -4.32 -11.82
C HIS A 126 4.64 -4.76 -12.86
N ARG A 127 5.66 -5.51 -12.44
CA ARG A 127 6.71 -6.02 -13.34
C ARG A 127 6.18 -7.07 -14.31
N THR A 128 5.27 -7.92 -13.86
CA THR A 128 4.72 -9.02 -14.67
C THR A 128 3.73 -8.52 -15.72
N LEU A 129 2.82 -7.61 -15.35
CA LEU A 129 1.91 -6.98 -16.31
C LEU A 129 2.61 -5.95 -17.20
N GLY A 130 3.67 -5.30 -16.72
CA GLY A 130 4.44 -4.32 -17.47
C GLY A 130 3.55 -3.23 -18.07
N LYS A 131 3.53 -3.15 -19.41
CA LYS A 131 2.72 -2.15 -20.15
C LYS A 131 1.20 -2.30 -19.98
N PHE A 132 0.73 -3.48 -19.54
CA PHE A 132 -0.69 -3.78 -19.34
C PHE A 132 -1.20 -3.39 -17.94
N PHE A 133 -0.34 -2.93 -17.03
CA PHE A 133 -0.79 -2.49 -15.70
C PHE A 133 -1.43 -1.09 -15.77
N THR A 134 -2.73 -1.01 -15.55
CA THR A 134 -3.49 0.24 -15.49
C THR A 134 -4.34 0.32 -14.21
N TRP A 135 -4.46 1.52 -13.62
CA TRP A 135 -5.41 1.74 -12.50
C TRP A 135 -6.88 1.63 -12.92
N GLN A 136 -7.13 1.95 -14.18
CA GLN A 136 -8.44 1.83 -14.81
C GLN A 136 -8.54 0.47 -15.50
N MET A 137 -9.73 -0.14 -15.48
CA MET A 137 -10.03 -1.27 -16.35
C MET A 137 -10.03 -0.74 -17.79
N ALA A 138 -8.91 -0.94 -18.49
CA ALA A 138 -8.82 -0.69 -19.92
C ALA A 138 -8.10 -1.88 -20.54
N VAL A 139 -8.80 -2.61 -21.39
CA VAL A 139 -8.18 -3.61 -22.27
C VAL A 139 -7.59 -2.81 -23.43
N GLN A 140 -6.26 -2.66 -23.42
CA GLN A 140 -5.53 -2.02 -24.51
C GLN A 140 -5.74 -2.81 -25.81
N SER A 141 -5.63 -2.15 -26.96
CA SER A 141 -5.85 -2.80 -28.26
C SER A 141 -4.89 -3.97 -28.54
N ASP A 142 -3.73 -4.01 -27.87
CA ASP A 142 -2.72 -5.05 -27.92
C ASP A 142 -2.64 -5.87 -26.61
N HIS A 143 -3.67 -5.80 -25.75
CA HIS A 143 -3.66 -6.47 -24.45
C HIS A 143 -3.59 -7.99 -24.63
N GLN A 144 -2.60 -8.61 -23.98
CA GLN A 144 -2.46 -10.06 -23.93
C GLN A 144 -2.81 -10.56 -22.53
N LEU A 145 -3.50 -11.70 -22.45
CA LEU A 145 -3.80 -12.32 -21.17
C LEU A 145 -2.50 -12.82 -20.51
N VAL A 146 -2.08 -12.14 -19.44
CA VAL A 146 -0.88 -12.51 -18.68
C VAL A 146 -1.24 -13.56 -17.63
N THR A 147 -0.67 -14.75 -17.79
CA THR A 147 -0.95 -15.92 -16.94
C THR A 147 0.27 -16.39 -16.14
N THR A 148 1.37 -15.64 -16.18
CA THR A 148 2.65 -15.99 -15.56
C THR A 148 2.90 -15.21 -14.26
N GLY A 149 3.95 -15.58 -13.53
CA GLY A 149 4.33 -14.92 -12.27
C GLY A 149 3.21 -15.05 -11.22
N PRO A 150 2.81 -13.95 -10.55
CA PRO A 150 1.81 -14.03 -9.50
C PRO A 150 0.41 -14.36 -10.05
N TYR A 151 0.15 -14.14 -11.34
CA TYR A 151 -1.11 -14.46 -12.02
C TYR A 151 -1.28 -15.94 -12.33
N ALA A 152 -0.23 -16.75 -12.16
CA ALA A 152 -0.34 -18.21 -12.20
C ALA A 152 -0.92 -18.78 -10.89
N ILE A 153 -0.79 -18.04 -9.79
CA ILE A 153 -1.14 -18.49 -8.42
C ILE A 153 -2.58 -18.12 -8.09
N VAL A 154 -2.96 -16.85 -8.32
CA VAL A 154 -4.31 -16.31 -8.11
C VAL A 154 -4.65 -15.33 -9.22
N ARG A 155 -5.93 -15.07 -9.48
CA ARG A 155 -6.36 -14.20 -10.59
C ARG A 155 -6.14 -12.70 -10.34
N HIS A 156 -6.24 -12.25 -9.08
CA HIS A 156 -6.06 -10.83 -8.70
C HIS A 156 -4.97 -10.63 -7.64
N PRO A 157 -3.71 -11.05 -7.89
CA PRO A 157 -2.63 -11.00 -6.89
C PRO A 157 -2.29 -9.56 -6.47
N SER A 158 -2.49 -8.59 -7.36
CA SER A 158 -2.30 -7.17 -7.08
C SER A 158 -3.26 -6.66 -5.98
N TYR A 159 -4.46 -7.24 -5.87
CA TYR A 159 -5.43 -6.86 -4.84
C TYR A 159 -5.10 -7.49 -3.51
N THR A 160 -4.62 -8.74 -3.50
CA THR A 160 -4.03 -9.36 -2.31
C THR A 160 -2.86 -8.53 -1.79
N GLY A 161 -1.95 -8.11 -2.67
CA GLY A 161 -0.85 -7.22 -2.30
C GLY A 161 -1.31 -5.88 -1.73
N TRP A 162 -2.36 -5.28 -2.31
CA TRP A 162 -2.96 -4.04 -1.80
C TRP A 162 -3.54 -4.23 -0.38
N VAL A 163 -4.33 -5.29 -0.14
CA VAL A 163 -4.94 -5.56 1.16
C VAL A 163 -3.87 -5.77 2.24
N LEU A 164 -2.85 -6.57 1.97
CA LEU A 164 -1.74 -6.80 2.90
C LEU A 164 -0.98 -5.50 3.19
N MET A 165 -0.69 -4.71 2.15
CA MET A 165 0.01 -3.43 2.30
C MET A 165 -0.80 -2.43 3.12
N PHE A 166 -2.10 -2.34 2.88
CA PHE A 166 -3.02 -1.51 3.65
C PHE A 166 -3.09 -1.95 5.11
N ALA A 167 -3.26 -3.25 5.37
CA ALA A 167 -3.30 -3.82 6.71
C ALA A 167 -1.99 -3.56 7.48
N GLY A 168 -0.83 -3.69 6.82
CA GLY A 168 0.47 -3.39 7.43
C GLY A 168 0.62 -1.92 7.81
N ASN A 169 0.23 -0.99 6.92
CA ASN A 169 0.25 0.44 7.22
C ASN A 169 -0.71 0.83 8.35
N PHE A 170 -1.92 0.26 8.35
CA PHE A 170 -2.90 0.46 9.41
C PHE A 170 -2.41 -0.06 10.77
N ALA A 171 -1.89 -1.28 10.80
CA ALA A 171 -1.34 -1.88 12.02
C ALA A 171 -0.14 -1.09 12.56
N LEU A 172 0.72 -0.55 11.68
CA LEU A 172 1.86 0.26 12.10
C LEU A 172 1.41 1.57 12.75
N LEU A 173 0.43 2.27 12.16
CA LEU A 173 -0.15 3.51 12.69
C LEU A 173 -0.78 3.34 14.09
N LEU A 174 -1.30 2.15 14.39
CA LEU A 174 -1.95 1.84 15.66
C LEU A 174 -1.04 1.12 16.66
N SER A 175 0.16 0.72 16.25
CA SER A 175 1.07 -0.04 17.10
C SER A 175 1.59 0.84 18.24
N LYS A 176 1.51 0.33 19.47
CA LYS A 176 2.28 0.88 20.59
C LYS A 176 3.78 0.89 20.25
N GLY A 177 4.49 1.94 20.63
CA GLY A 177 5.89 2.17 20.24
C GLY A 177 6.10 2.57 18.78
N SER A 178 5.05 2.93 18.05
CA SER A 178 5.16 3.65 16.76
C SER A 178 5.25 5.15 17.01
N TYR A 179 5.89 5.87 16.09
CA TYR A 179 6.00 7.32 16.14
C TYR A 179 4.62 7.99 16.22
N PHE A 180 3.66 7.53 15.43
CA PHE A 180 2.34 8.16 15.35
C PHE A 180 1.56 8.10 16.68
N VAL A 181 1.72 7.02 17.43
CA VAL A 181 1.10 6.86 18.75
C VAL A 181 1.88 7.62 19.82
N GLU A 182 3.19 7.41 19.91
CA GLU A 182 4.01 7.92 21.02
C GLU A 182 4.33 9.42 20.89
N ALA A 183 4.48 9.94 19.67
CA ALA A 183 4.59 11.40 19.43
C ALA A 183 3.28 12.14 19.75
N GLY A 184 2.20 11.42 20.05
CA GLY A 184 0.92 12.01 20.40
C GLY A 184 0.14 12.52 19.20
N CYS A 185 0.48 12.13 17.96
CA CYS A 185 -0.30 12.52 16.77
C CYS A 185 -1.77 12.13 16.94
N TRP A 186 -2.02 10.97 17.57
CA TRP A 186 -3.37 10.47 17.89
C TRP A 186 -4.09 11.21 19.03
N ARG A 187 -3.38 12.04 19.81
CA ARG A 187 -3.97 12.91 20.84
C ARG A 187 -4.43 14.25 20.24
N THR A 188 -3.89 14.66 19.10
CA THR A 188 -4.27 15.90 18.42
C THR A 188 -5.52 15.70 17.57
N ARG A 189 -6.46 16.66 17.57
CA ARG A 189 -7.63 16.61 16.67
C ARG A 189 -7.22 16.57 15.20
N THR A 190 -6.20 17.33 14.83
CA THR A 190 -5.68 17.37 13.45
C THR A 190 -5.15 16.00 13.02
N GLY A 191 -4.32 15.35 13.85
CA GLY A 191 -3.83 14.00 13.56
C GLY A 191 -4.95 12.97 13.47
N GLN A 192 -5.95 13.05 14.37
CA GLN A 192 -7.16 12.23 14.33
C GLN A 192 -7.92 12.35 13.01
N VAL A 193 -8.22 13.57 12.59
CA VAL A 193 -8.94 13.85 11.35
C VAL A 193 -8.15 13.39 10.13
N VAL A 194 -6.86 13.74 10.04
CA VAL A 194 -6.02 13.39 8.88
C VAL A 194 -5.85 11.88 8.73
N ALA A 195 -5.49 11.17 9.81
CA ALA A 195 -5.32 9.72 9.70
C ALA A 195 -6.65 9.01 9.47
N SER A 196 -7.74 9.42 10.12
CA SER A 196 -9.06 8.83 9.87
C SER A 196 -9.50 9.05 8.42
N ALA A 197 -9.26 10.23 7.84
CA ALA A 197 -9.57 10.51 6.45
C ALA A 197 -8.75 9.63 5.48
N ILE A 198 -7.43 9.50 5.72
CA ILE A 198 -6.56 8.63 4.92
C ILE A 198 -7.02 7.16 5.02
N LEU A 199 -7.30 6.68 6.23
CA LEU A 199 -7.72 5.30 6.46
C LEU A 199 -9.09 5.01 5.86
N ALA A 200 -10.05 5.93 6.00
CA ALA A 200 -11.37 5.81 5.37
C ALA A 200 -11.26 5.79 3.84
N TYR A 201 -10.39 6.63 3.27
CA TYR A 201 -10.11 6.63 1.84
C TYR A 201 -9.48 5.31 1.37
N LEU A 202 -8.46 4.80 2.06
CA LEU A 202 -7.82 3.54 1.67
C LEU A 202 -8.75 2.34 1.87
N ALA A 203 -9.60 2.37 2.89
CA ALA A 203 -10.65 1.38 3.08
C ALA A 203 -11.68 1.41 1.93
N SER A 204 -12.14 2.59 1.52
CA SER A 204 -13.08 2.71 0.40
C SER A 204 -12.47 2.25 -0.93
N VAL A 205 -11.20 2.54 -1.19
CA VAL A 205 -10.46 1.99 -2.33
C VAL A 205 -10.38 0.46 -2.25
N THR A 206 -10.09 -0.09 -1.07
CA THR A 206 -10.04 -1.54 -0.87
C THR A 206 -11.37 -2.20 -1.19
N VAL A 207 -12.47 -1.67 -0.64
CA VAL A 207 -13.84 -2.17 -0.94
C VAL A 207 -14.15 -2.06 -2.43
N SER A 208 -13.81 -0.93 -3.07
CA SER A 208 -14.00 -0.75 -4.51
C SER A 208 -13.24 -1.82 -5.31
N LEU A 209 -11.94 -2.01 -5.08
CA LEU A 209 -11.13 -3.03 -5.76
C LEU A 209 -11.70 -4.45 -5.60
N LEU A 210 -12.10 -4.81 -4.38
CA LEU A 210 -12.66 -6.13 -4.11
C LEU A 210 -14.02 -6.34 -4.80
N SER A 211 -14.88 -5.33 -4.80
CA SER A 211 -16.19 -5.38 -5.47
C SER A 211 -16.08 -5.45 -7.00
N ARG A 212 -14.95 -5.02 -7.57
CA ARG A 212 -14.71 -4.98 -9.02
C ARG A 212 -14.24 -6.30 -9.61
N MET A 213 -13.68 -7.22 -8.80
CA MET A 213 -13.06 -8.45 -9.29
C MET A 213 -13.96 -9.26 -10.21
N ALA A 214 -15.23 -9.44 -9.84
CA ALA A 214 -16.19 -10.20 -10.66
C ALA A 214 -16.47 -9.54 -12.01
N LYS A 215 -16.47 -8.20 -12.06
CA LYS A 215 -16.65 -7.44 -13.31
C LYS A 215 -15.40 -7.53 -14.18
N GLU A 216 -14.21 -7.49 -13.57
CA GLU A 216 -12.93 -7.68 -14.25
C GLU A 216 -12.83 -9.07 -14.87
N ASP A 217 -13.14 -10.11 -14.10
CA ASP A 217 -13.24 -11.49 -14.59
C ASP A 217 -14.19 -11.60 -15.79
N ALA A 218 -15.37 -10.99 -15.71
CA ALA A 218 -16.37 -11.04 -16.78
C ALA A 218 -15.88 -10.34 -18.06
N VAL A 219 -15.21 -9.20 -17.93
CA VAL A 219 -14.61 -8.50 -19.09
C VAL A 219 -13.45 -9.31 -19.68
N LEU A 220 -12.53 -9.81 -18.85
CA LEU A 220 -11.44 -10.64 -19.34
C LEU A 220 -11.96 -11.91 -20.04
N ARG A 221 -13.02 -12.54 -19.51
CA ARG A 221 -13.67 -13.69 -20.15
C ARG A 221 -14.28 -13.31 -21.50
N ARG A 222 -14.94 -12.15 -21.60
CA ARG A 222 -15.54 -11.68 -22.85
C ARG A 222 -14.48 -11.41 -23.92
N GLU A 223 -13.36 -10.79 -23.55
CA GLU A 223 -12.31 -10.39 -24.49
C GLU A 223 -11.41 -11.57 -24.90
N PHE A 224 -11.03 -12.44 -23.96
CA PHE A 224 -10.06 -13.51 -24.21
C PHE A 224 -10.69 -14.91 -24.40
N GLY A 225 -11.99 -15.06 -24.17
CA GLY A 225 -12.75 -16.29 -24.45
C GLY A 225 -12.11 -17.54 -23.85
N SER A 226 -11.77 -18.51 -24.72
CA SER A 226 -11.20 -19.80 -24.33
C SER A 226 -9.88 -19.70 -23.59
N GLN A 227 -9.03 -18.71 -23.90
CA GLN A 227 -7.76 -18.51 -23.21
C GLN A 227 -7.98 -18.18 -21.72
N TRP A 228 -8.98 -17.34 -21.44
CA TRP A 228 -9.36 -17.02 -20.06
C TRP A 228 -9.94 -18.24 -19.34
N GLU A 229 -10.78 -19.03 -20.00
CA GLU A 229 -11.37 -20.22 -19.40
C GLU A 229 -10.32 -21.29 -19.05
N GLU A 230 -9.34 -21.52 -19.92
CA GLU A 230 -8.24 -22.45 -19.67
C GLU A 230 -7.31 -21.96 -18.55
N TRP A 231 -7.04 -20.65 -18.52
CA TRP A 231 -6.29 -20.05 -17.42
C TRP A 231 -7.06 -20.11 -16.09
N ALA A 232 -8.34 -19.74 -16.07
CA ALA A 232 -9.16 -19.76 -14.86
C ALA A 232 -9.33 -21.17 -14.28
N LYS A 233 -9.32 -22.22 -15.11
CA LYS A 233 -9.27 -23.62 -14.65
C LYS A 233 -7.97 -23.95 -13.93
N ARG A 234 -6.83 -23.45 -14.43
CA ARG A 234 -5.50 -23.64 -13.81
C ARG A 234 -5.30 -22.77 -12.57
N THR A 235 -5.93 -21.60 -12.55
CA THR A 235 -5.84 -20.61 -11.48
C THR A 235 -7.23 -20.30 -10.92
N PRO A 236 -7.83 -21.24 -10.14
CA PRO A 236 -9.22 -21.12 -9.70
C PRO A 236 -9.44 -19.98 -8.70
N TYR A 237 -8.44 -19.71 -7.85
CA TYR A 237 -8.54 -18.77 -6.74
C TYR A 237 -8.47 -17.31 -7.20
N ARG A 238 -9.30 -16.45 -6.60
CA ARG A 238 -9.32 -15.01 -6.92
C ARG A 238 -8.23 -14.23 -6.20
N LEU A 239 -8.11 -14.39 -4.88
CA LEU A 239 -7.24 -13.54 -4.03
C LEU A 239 -6.26 -14.36 -3.19
N ILE A 240 -6.78 -15.30 -2.42
CA ILE A 240 -6.00 -16.08 -1.48
C ILE A 240 -6.00 -17.52 -2.01
N PRO A 241 -4.82 -18.13 -2.19
CA PRO A 241 -4.75 -19.55 -2.55
C PRO A 241 -5.58 -20.37 -1.57
N TYR A 242 -6.33 -21.35 -2.08
CA TYR A 242 -7.16 -22.25 -1.28
C TYR A 242 -8.40 -21.61 -0.62
N VAL A 243 -8.73 -20.34 -0.93
CA VAL A 243 -9.98 -19.68 -0.51
C VAL A 243 -10.80 -19.32 -1.75
N TYR A 244 -12.06 -19.78 -1.80
CA TYR A 244 -12.95 -19.65 -2.96
C TYR A 244 -13.78 -18.36 -2.93
#